data_AF-A0A7V8ZEH9-F1
#
_entry.id   AF-A0A7V8ZEH9-F1
#
_cell.length_a   1.000
_cell.length_b   1.000
_cell.length_c   1.000
_cell.angle_alpha   90.00
_cell.angle_beta   90.00
_cell.angle_gamma   90.00
#
_symmetry.space_group_name_H-M   'P 1'
#
loop_
_entity.id
_entity.type
_entity.pdbx_description
1 polymer ?
#
loop_
_entity_poly.entity_id
_entity_poly.type
_entity_poly.pdbx_seq_one_letter_code
_entity_poly.pdbx_strand_id
1 'polypeptide(L)' 'MTGEPQHTRVTTASYEAEPGEVGRVLLLYSGGLDTSVMLKWIQDEYEAEVVALTVNLGQPGE' A
#
# COMPACT_ATOMS: atom_id res chain seq x y z
N MET A 1 22.86 -19.24 25.44
CA MET A 1 21.64 -19.28 24.60
C MET A 1 20.79 -18.08 25.02
N THR A 2 21.17 -16.89 24.56
CA THR A 2 20.44 -15.65 24.82
C THR A 2 19.34 -15.57 23.76
N GLY A 3 18.08 -15.71 24.17
CA GLY A 3 16.94 -15.48 23.28
C GLY A 3 16.96 -14.03 22.81
N GLU A 4 16.87 -13.83 21.51
CA GLU A 4 16.79 -12.50 20.94
C GLU A 4 15.53 -11.79 21.46
N PRO A 5 15.60 -10.48 21.78
CA PRO A 5 14.43 -9.74 22.20
C PRO A 5 13.41 -9.72 21.06
N GLN A 6 12.25 -10.33 21.29
CA GLN A 6 11.09 -10.18 20.42
C GLN A 6 10.68 -8.70 20.44
N HIS A 7 11.05 -7.96 19.41
CA HIS A 7 10.50 -6.64 19.16
C HIS A 7 9.00 -6.78 18.93
N THR A 8 8.19 -6.32 19.89
CA THR A 8 6.74 -6.23 19.74
C THR A 8 6.46 -5.34 18.53
N ARG A 9 6.03 -5.93 17.41
CA ARG A 9 5.64 -5.19 16.20
C ARG A 9 4.41 -4.37 16.54
N VAL A 10 4.59 -3.08 16.79
CA VAL A 10 3.47 -2.14 16.91
C VAL A 10 2.97 -1.89 15.50
N THR A 11 1.87 -2.54 15.12
CA THR A 11 1.24 -2.31 13.83
C THR A 11 0.48 -0.99 13.89
N THR A 12 0.75 -0.08 12.95
CA THR A 12 0.02 1.19 12.84
C THR A 12 -1.40 0.97 12.29
N ALA A 13 -1.60 -0.12 11.53
CA ALA A 13 -2.87 -0.47 10.92
C ALA A 13 -3.58 -1.57 11.72
N SER A 14 -4.92 -1.54 11.69
CA SER A 14 -5.79 -2.61 12.20
C SER A 14 -5.84 -3.84 11.28
N TYR A 15 -5.26 -3.73 10.08
CA TYR A 15 -5.19 -4.78 9.07
C TYR A 15 -3.88 -4.67 8.30
N GLU A 16 -3.22 -5.82 8.10
CA GLU A 16 -2.09 -5.98 7.19
C GLU A 16 -2.48 -7.05 6.16
N ALA A 17 -2.31 -6.76 4.87
CA ALA A 17 -2.65 -7.69 3.81
C ALA A 17 -1.57 -8.75 3.64
N GLU A 18 -1.97 -10.01 3.44
CA GLU A 18 -1.08 -11.08 3.00
C GLU A 18 -1.20 -11.26 1.47
N PRO A 19 -0.08 -11.49 0.74
CA PRO A 19 -0.12 -11.83 -0.68
C PRO A 19 -1.04 -13.02 -0.96
N GLY A 20 -1.90 -12.90 -1.98
CA GLY A 20 -2.87 -13.93 -2.34
C GLY A 20 -4.20 -13.88 -1.57
N GLU A 21 -4.31 -13.14 -0.47
CA GLU A 21 -5.59 -12.92 0.23
C GLU A 21 -6.38 -11.72 -0.31
N VAL A 22 -5.70 -10.82 -1.03
CA VAL A 22 -6.31 -9.60 -1.58
C VAL A 22 -6.41 -9.68 -3.10
N GLY A 23 -7.63 -9.75 -3.62
CA GLY A 23 -7.87 -9.79 -5.07
C GLY A 23 -7.98 -8.41 -5.74
N ARG A 24 -8.33 -7.36 -4.98
CA ARG A 24 -8.49 -6.00 -5.50
C ARG A 24 -8.08 -4.94 -4.47
N VAL A 25 -7.34 -3.93 -4.91
CA VAL A 25 -6.88 -2.80 -4.11
C VAL A 25 -7.35 -1.49 -4.72
N LEU A 26 -7.94 -0.62 -3.91
CA LEU A 26 -8.19 0.77 -4.27
C LEU A 26 -7.03 1.61 -3.75
N LEU A 27 -6.20 2.13 -4.65
CA LEU A 27 -5.07 2.98 -4.30
C LEU A 27 -5.47 4.45 -4.43
N LEU A 28 -5.36 5.22 -3.35
CA LEU A 28 -5.44 6.68 -3.41
C LEU A 28 -4.17 7.21 -4.10
N TYR A 29 -4.32 7.61 -5.36
CA TYR A 29 -3.22 7.92 -6.25
C TYR A 29 -3.11 9.44 -6.43
N SER A 30 -2.00 10.03 -5.96
CA SER A 30 -1.76 11.47 -6.05
C SER A 30 -1.11 11.91 -7.36
N GLY A 31 -0.59 10.97 -8.15
CA GLY A 31 0.21 11.27 -9.35
C GLY A 31 1.71 11.44 -9.08
N GLY A 32 2.13 11.43 -7.81
CA GLY A 32 3.54 11.52 -7.42
C GLY A 32 4.29 10.19 -7.58
N LEU A 33 5.63 10.27 -7.68
CA LEU A 33 6.52 9.13 -7.87
C LEU A 33 6.23 7.98 -6.90
N ASP A 34 6.06 8.28 -5.61
CA ASP A 34 5.81 7.26 -4.58
C ASP A 34 4.57 6.44 -4.90
N THR A 35 3.44 7.11 -5.19
CA THR A 35 2.19 6.44 -5.51
C THR A 35 2.24 5.69 -6.85
N SER A 36 3.08 6.13 -7.78
CA SER A 36 3.30 5.43 -9.07
C SER A 36 4.09 4.13 -8.89
N VAL A 37 5.11 4.15 -8.04
CA VAL A 37 5.88 2.94 -7.70
C VAL A 37 5.01 1.99 -6.90
N MET A 38 4.24 2.48 -5.92
CA MET A 38 3.32 1.67 -5.14
C MET A 38 2.30 0.94 -6.02
N LEU A 39 1.75 1.61 -7.04
CA LEU A 39 0.78 0.99 -7.96
C LEU A 39 1.36 -0.28 -8.60
N LYS A 40 2.57 -0.19 -9.15
CA LYS A 40 3.23 -1.34 -9.79
C LYS A 40 3.64 -2.41 -8.79
N TRP A 41 4.18 -1.99 -7.63
CA TRP A 41 4.61 -2.92 -6.60
C TRP A 41 3.44 -3.74 -6.03
N ILE A 42 2.29 -3.12 -5.77
CA ILE A 42 1.11 -3.84 -5.26
C ILE A 42 0.60 -4.85 -6.28
N GLN A 43 0.58 -4.51 -7.57
CA GLN A 43 0.19 -5.44 -8.63
C GLN A 43 1.11 -6.67 -8.68
N ASP A 44 2.42 -6.48 -8.54
CA ASP A 44 3.39 -7.56 -8.67
C ASP A 44 3.49 -8.41 -7.40
N GLU A 45 3.46 -7.79 -6.21
CA GLU A 45 3.61 -8.49 -4.93
C GLU A 45 2.34 -9.24 -4.50
N TYR A 46 1.16 -8.66 -4.76
CA TYR A 46 -0.11 -9.24 -4.32
C TYR A 46 -0.86 -9.94 -5.45
N GLU A 47 -0.38 -9.87 -6.70
CA GLU A 47 -1.06 -10.36 -7.90
C GLU A 47 -2.52 -9.82 -7.98
N ALA A 48 -2.73 -8.61 -7.46
CA ALA A 48 -4.05 -8.02 -7.25
C ALA A 48 -4.41 -7.00 -8.34
N GLU A 49 -5.70 -6.87 -8.64
CA GLU A 49 -6.20 -5.77 -9.46
C GLU A 49 -6.09 -4.46 -8.68
N VAL A 50 -5.36 -3.47 -9.20
CA VAL A 50 -5.23 -2.16 -8.56
C VAL A 50 -6.03 -1.10 -9.33
N VAL A 51 -6.97 -0.47 -8.64
CA VAL A 51 -7.73 0.68 -9.15
C VAL A 51 -7.16 1.95 -8.53
N ALA A 52 -6.64 2.85 -9.37
CA ALA A 52 -6.15 4.15 -8.94
C ALA A 52 -7.32 5.14 -8.81
N LEU A 53 -7.46 5.75 -7.63
CA LEU A 53 -8.43 6.81 -7.37
C LEU A 53 -7.68 8.10 -7.06
N THR A 54 -7.81 9.08 -7.96
CA THR A 54 -7.40 10.46 -7.73
C THR A 54 -8.62 11.28 -7.37
N VAL A 55 -8.55 12.00 -6.25
CA VAL A 55 -9.61 12.92 -5.82
C VAL A 55 -9.09 14.34 -6.01
N ASN A 56 -9.81 15.14 -6.79
CA ASN A 56 -9.52 16.56 -6.93
C ASN A 56 -9.97 17.28 -5.65
N LEU A 57 -9.00 17.91 -4.97
CA LEU A 57 -9.23 18.68 -3.74
C LEU A 57 -8.97 20.19 -3.94
N GLY A 58 -8.86 20.63 -5.20
CA GLY A 58 -8.43 21.98 -5.56
C GLY A 58 -6.90 22.15 -5.50
N GLN A 59 -6.13 21.11 -5.85
CA GLN A 59 -4.68 21.22 -5.93
C GLN A 59 -4.28 22.33 -6.93
N PRO A 60 -3.49 23.34 -6.53
CA PRO A 60 -3.04 24.37 -7.45
C PRO A 60 -2.01 23.80 -8.43
N GLY A 61 -2.22 24.00 -9.74
CA GLY A 61 -1.25 23.66 -10.78
C GLY A 61 -1.41 22.30 -11.46
N GLU A 62 -2.59 21.69 -11.40
CA GLU A 62 -3.02 20.75 -12.44
C GLU A 62 -3.36 21.51 -13.74
#